data_AF-T1H9P8-F1
#
_entry.id   AF-T1H9P8-F1
#
_cell.length_a   1.000
_cell.length_b   1.000
_cell.length_c   1.000
_cell.angle_alpha   90.00
_cell.angle_beta   90.00
_cell.angle_gamma   90.00
#
_symmetry.space_group_name_H-M   'P 1'
#
loop_
_entity.id
_entity.type
_entity.pdbx_description
1 polymer ?
#
loop_
_entity_poly.entity_id
_entity_poly.type
_entity_poly.pdbx_seq_one_letter_code
_entity_poly.pdbx_strand_id
1 'polypeptide(L)'
;MKDRMARNMIVAALKSGRIQPGGTIVESSSGNTGIGLAIAAIEFGLKFIAVVDHHAAQDKITIMRALGADIRYVKGNYGENEVAVVERQRMAAEIASEIPGAVFMNQSDNAANAGGYADLVREIICQIGKVDAWVGCVGTGGSMTGIAHGLKVHNPDTVTIAVEPEGSIVFGKPGKPYYQSGTGTPEGDTVGLVLDYSCIDYGEQVSDVCAFETARYLARRFGLLVGGSTGGAIYKALEFINNGTIRGNVALVIADGGEKYLNTIFNEEWLKERDLLSEQVWGQLDSCQNPAVAVTLYTSRPETVTAYQGSGAQLHAIMPDGNVIKAPAVRMTASADEACSAADLIIITAPSHVRESVLHSIAPALPRHKQVFVGAIPGFGGFDWMAEKAFGGLSNIVIWGMKDVPHIAFDLVPGKSVRMGGAKSQLYVAVHCRETPENTDILLDYLKQLYEAPVTLLSNYLEITLTPGNPIMHSSVIYGLIGPWGQWHGHAFNHIPCWWSDCPELGAYFLARCDEENQALCKAAELSLGIDLSSVQSLQQEIVEAYGDSISDPRTLLSVLRTNKAYEGIPLPLIREGRSDTFIFDKNHRVFREDIGCGLSLLVSIGQRLR
;
A
#
# COMPACT_ATOMS: atom_id res chain seq x y z
N MET A 1 -26.65 4.08 -9.12
CA MET A 1 -26.42 5.51 -9.46
C MET A 1 -27.61 6.19 -10.15
N LYS A 2 -28.17 5.64 -11.24
CA LYS A 2 -29.24 6.31 -12.01
C LYS A 2 -30.59 6.39 -11.29
N ASP A 3 -30.87 5.52 -10.33
CA ASP A 3 -32.13 5.54 -9.56
C ASP A 3 -32.32 6.86 -8.80
N ARG A 4 -31.22 7.47 -8.32
CA ARG A 4 -31.26 8.74 -7.58
C ARG A 4 -31.73 9.90 -8.45
N MET A 5 -31.16 10.06 -9.65
CA MET A 5 -31.58 11.10 -10.58
C MET A 5 -32.97 10.83 -11.14
N ALA A 6 -33.32 9.57 -11.44
CA ALA A 6 -34.65 9.20 -11.94
C ALA A 6 -35.73 9.59 -10.93
N ARG A 7 -35.54 9.20 -9.66
CA ARG A 7 -36.43 9.57 -8.56
C ARG A 7 -36.55 11.08 -8.41
N ASN A 8 -35.42 11.81 -8.42
CA ASN A 8 -35.44 13.26 -8.22
C ASN A 8 -36.14 14.00 -9.37
N MET A 9 -35.95 13.58 -10.62
CA MET A 9 -36.64 14.18 -11.77
C MET A 9 -38.16 14.00 -11.67
N ILE A 10 -38.64 12.82 -11.25
CA ILE A 10 -40.08 12.58 -11.02
C ILE A 10 -40.61 13.45 -9.88
N VAL A 11 -39.90 13.49 -8.74
CA VAL A 11 -40.28 14.35 -7.61
C VAL A 11 -40.37 15.81 -8.03
N ALA A 12 -39.43 16.31 -8.83
CA ALA A 12 -39.45 17.67 -9.35
C ALA A 12 -40.63 17.91 -10.32
N ALA A 13 -40.94 16.95 -11.19
CA ALA A 13 -42.08 17.04 -12.09
C ALA A 13 -43.41 17.08 -11.32
N LEU A 14 -43.57 16.25 -10.28
CA LEU A 14 -44.76 16.23 -9.42
C LEU A 14 -44.90 17.53 -8.63
N LYS A 15 -43.82 18.01 -7.99
CA LYS A 15 -43.83 19.25 -7.22
C LYS A 15 -44.15 20.49 -8.07
N SER A 16 -43.69 20.50 -9.33
CA SER A 16 -43.99 21.58 -10.27
C SER A 16 -45.36 21.45 -10.93
N GLY A 17 -46.11 20.37 -10.68
CA GLY A 17 -47.40 20.10 -11.31
C GLY A 17 -47.32 19.71 -12.79
N ARG A 18 -46.10 19.53 -13.34
CA ARG A 18 -45.88 19.10 -14.74
C ARG A 18 -46.45 17.71 -14.99
N ILE A 19 -46.44 16.85 -13.97
CA ILE A 19 -47.12 15.55 -13.99
C ILE A 19 -48.08 15.46 -12.81
N GLN A 20 -49.23 14.84 -13.04
CA GLN A 20 -50.25 14.59 -12.03
C GLN A 20 -50.14 13.15 -11.50
N PRO A 21 -50.62 12.85 -10.28
CA PRO A 21 -50.71 11.48 -9.79
C PRO A 21 -51.46 10.58 -10.79
N GLY A 22 -50.92 9.38 -11.07
CA GLY A 22 -51.46 8.49 -12.11
C GLY A 22 -51.09 8.87 -13.56
N GLY A 23 -50.33 9.94 -13.76
CA GLY A 23 -49.84 10.40 -15.06
C GLY A 23 -48.81 9.47 -15.71
N THR A 24 -48.37 9.84 -16.91
CA THR A 24 -47.44 9.04 -17.71
C THR A 24 -46.12 9.77 -17.87
N ILE A 25 -45.00 9.08 -17.63
CA ILE A 25 -43.67 9.56 -18.00
C ILE A 25 -43.16 8.80 -19.23
N VAL A 26 -42.44 9.52 -20.09
CA VAL A 26 -41.82 8.98 -21.30
C VAL A 26 -40.33 9.30 -21.24
N GLU A 27 -39.47 8.35 -21.61
CA GLU A 27 -38.02 8.58 -21.70
C GLU A 27 -37.40 7.81 -22.87
N SER A 28 -36.40 8.42 -23.49
CA SER A 28 -35.53 7.80 -24.48
C SER A 28 -34.37 7.10 -23.77
N SER A 29 -34.56 5.84 -23.36
CA SER A 29 -33.52 5.10 -22.64
C SER A 29 -33.57 3.59 -22.84
N SER A 30 -32.45 3.03 -23.27
CA SER A 30 -32.15 1.60 -23.30
C SER A 30 -31.23 1.15 -22.13
N GLY A 31 -31.02 2.04 -21.15
CA GLY A 31 -29.99 1.90 -20.13
C GLY A 31 -30.49 1.91 -18.69
N ASN A 32 -29.57 2.18 -17.75
CA ASN A 32 -29.86 2.24 -16.32
C ASN A 32 -30.89 3.33 -15.95
N THR A 33 -31.01 4.41 -16.75
CA THR A 33 -32.03 5.45 -16.52
C THR A 33 -33.44 4.91 -16.72
N GLY A 34 -33.68 4.10 -17.75
CA GLY A 34 -34.98 3.47 -17.97
C GLY A 34 -35.40 2.56 -16.81
N ILE A 35 -34.48 1.76 -16.28
CA ILE A 35 -34.72 0.93 -15.09
C ILE A 35 -35.05 1.82 -13.88
N GLY A 36 -34.25 2.85 -13.61
CA GLY A 36 -34.48 3.78 -12.50
C GLY A 36 -35.83 4.51 -12.59
N LEU A 37 -36.23 4.92 -13.79
CA LEU A 37 -37.54 5.54 -14.03
C LEU A 37 -38.70 4.55 -13.90
N ALA A 38 -38.53 3.30 -14.30
CA ALA A 38 -39.53 2.26 -14.08
C ALA A 38 -39.76 2.02 -12.59
N ILE A 39 -38.69 1.91 -11.80
CA ILE A 39 -38.77 1.76 -10.34
C ILE A 39 -39.44 2.98 -9.70
N ALA A 40 -39.00 4.18 -10.06
CA ALA A 40 -39.56 5.40 -9.49
C ALA A 40 -41.02 5.65 -9.94
N ALA A 41 -41.40 5.24 -11.15
CA ALA A 41 -42.79 5.29 -11.59
C ALA A 41 -43.69 4.42 -10.70
N ILE A 42 -43.24 3.23 -10.31
CA ILE A 42 -43.96 2.38 -9.34
C ILE A 42 -44.10 3.09 -7.99
N GLU A 43 -43.01 3.65 -7.46
CA GLU A 43 -42.99 4.38 -6.18
C GLU A 43 -44.07 5.48 -6.13
N PHE A 44 -44.23 6.22 -7.23
CA PHE A 44 -45.15 7.36 -7.31
C PHE A 44 -46.48 7.06 -8.01
N GLY A 45 -46.76 5.79 -8.33
CA GLY A 45 -48.01 5.39 -8.99
C GLY A 45 -48.21 5.99 -10.38
N LEU A 46 -47.13 6.12 -11.16
CA LEU A 46 -47.11 6.64 -12.52
C LEU A 46 -47.00 5.50 -13.55
N LYS A 47 -47.39 5.77 -14.79
CA LYS A 47 -47.13 4.90 -15.94
C LYS A 47 -45.80 5.29 -16.58
N PHE A 48 -45.04 4.32 -17.06
CA PHE A 48 -43.77 4.58 -17.73
C PHE A 48 -43.74 3.97 -19.13
N ILE A 49 -43.38 4.79 -20.11
CA ILE A 49 -43.11 4.39 -21.49
C ILE A 49 -41.62 4.59 -21.77
N ALA A 50 -40.91 3.51 -22.06
CA ALA A 50 -39.51 3.56 -22.49
C ALA A 50 -39.42 3.44 -24.01
N VAL A 51 -38.81 4.45 -24.65
CA VAL A 51 -38.49 4.41 -26.07
C VAL A 51 -37.08 3.86 -26.26
N VAL A 52 -36.96 2.74 -26.97
CA VAL A 52 -35.73 1.97 -27.18
C VAL A 52 -35.46 1.74 -28.67
N ASP A 53 -34.22 1.38 -29.02
CA ASP A 53 -33.77 1.05 -30.37
C ASP A 53 -33.32 -0.42 -30.45
N HIS A 54 -32.91 -0.86 -31.63
CA HIS A 54 -32.47 -2.24 -31.90
C HIS A 54 -31.18 -2.62 -31.16
N HIS A 55 -30.35 -1.64 -30.79
CA HIS A 55 -29.09 -1.84 -30.07
C HIS A 55 -29.29 -1.94 -28.54
N ALA A 56 -30.51 -1.73 -28.04
CA ALA A 56 -30.80 -1.80 -26.62
C ALA A 56 -30.54 -3.20 -26.05
N ALA A 57 -29.77 -3.26 -24.94
CA ALA A 57 -29.45 -4.53 -24.28
C ALA A 57 -30.73 -5.25 -23.83
N GLN A 58 -30.92 -6.48 -24.31
CA GLN A 58 -32.15 -7.24 -24.12
C GLN A 58 -32.44 -7.51 -22.63
N ASP A 59 -31.42 -7.71 -21.81
CA ASP A 59 -31.57 -7.91 -20.37
C ASP A 59 -32.19 -6.68 -19.69
N LYS A 60 -31.78 -5.47 -20.09
CA LYS A 60 -32.32 -4.22 -19.55
C LYS A 60 -33.77 -4.00 -19.98
N ILE A 61 -34.11 -4.32 -21.23
CA ILE A 61 -35.49 -4.31 -21.71
C ILE A 61 -36.36 -5.30 -20.91
N THR A 62 -35.84 -6.50 -20.66
CA THR A 62 -36.54 -7.55 -19.91
C THR A 62 -36.82 -7.09 -18.48
N ILE A 63 -35.84 -6.46 -17.82
CA ILE A 63 -36.02 -5.86 -16.48
C ILE A 63 -37.10 -4.77 -16.52
N MET A 64 -37.04 -3.84 -17.48
CA MET A 64 -38.03 -2.75 -17.58
C MET A 64 -39.45 -3.30 -17.80
N ARG A 65 -39.63 -4.31 -18.67
CA ARG A 65 -40.93 -4.97 -18.87
C ARG A 65 -41.42 -5.66 -17.60
N ALA A 66 -40.54 -6.35 -16.88
CA ALA A 66 -40.89 -6.99 -15.61
C ALA A 66 -41.33 -5.98 -14.55
N LEU A 67 -40.79 -4.76 -14.60
CA LEU A 67 -41.20 -3.62 -13.78
C LEU A 67 -42.45 -2.89 -14.32
N GLY A 68 -43.08 -3.38 -15.38
CA GLY A 68 -44.33 -2.83 -15.92
C GLY A 68 -44.17 -1.65 -16.87
N ALA A 69 -42.97 -1.40 -17.39
CA ALA A 69 -42.75 -0.37 -18.42
C ALA A 69 -43.35 -0.79 -19.78
N ASP A 70 -44.02 0.13 -20.47
CA ASP A 70 -44.40 -0.02 -21.88
C ASP A 70 -43.18 0.27 -22.76
N ILE A 71 -42.75 -0.71 -23.56
CA ILE A 71 -41.55 -0.60 -24.39
C ILE A 71 -41.96 -0.30 -25.83
N ARG A 72 -41.52 0.86 -26.33
CA ARG A 72 -41.76 1.31 -27.71
C ARG A 72 -40.45 1.30 -28.49
N TYR A 73 -40.42 0.55 -29.58
CA TYR A 73 -39.26 0.50 -30.47
C TYR A 73 -39.37 1.55 -31.57
N VAL A 74 -38.28 2.27 -31.82
CA VAL A 74 -38.15 3.07 -33.03
C VAL A 74 -38.09 2.15 -34.26
N LYS A 75 -38.72 2.58 -35.35
CA LYS A 75 -38.72 1.83 -36.61
C LYS A 75 -37.65 2.41 -37.54
N GLY A 76 -36.79 1.55 -38.10
CA GLY A 76 -35.79 1.95 -39.10
C GLY A 76 -34.91 0.78 -39.55
N ASN A 77 -34.19 0.97 -40.66
CA ASN A 77 -33.15 0.06 -41.15
C ASN A 77 -31.79 0.61 -40.72
N TYR A 78 -31.31 0.18 -39.56
CA TYR A 78 -30.02 0.59 -39.01
C TYR A 78 -29.01 -0.56 -39.11
N GLY A 79 -27.74 -0.22 -39.31
CA GLY A 79 -26.65 -1.19 -39.16
C GLY A 79 -26.50 -1.68 -37.72
N GLU A 80 -25.85 -2.82 -37.52
CA GLU A 80 -25.63 -3.42 -36.18
C GLU A 80 -24.86 -2.48 -35.24
N ASN A 81 -23.99 -1.62 -35.80
CA ASN A 81 -23.18 -0.65 -35.06
C ASN A 81 -23.79 0.75 -34.98
N GLU A 82 -24.99 0.96 -35.51
CA GLU A 82 -25.65 2.27 -35.53
C GLU A 82 -26.66 2.39 -34.38
N VAL A 83 -26.57 3.47 -33.61
CA VAL A 83 -27.52 3.80 -32.52
C VAL A 83 -28.51 4.86 -32.99
N ALA A 84 -29.80 4.67 -32.71
CA ALA A 84 -30.86 5.54 -33.20
C ALA A 84 -31.26 6.61 -32.16
N VAL A 85 -30.27 7.29 -31.54
CA VAL A 85 -30.49 8.19 -30.39
C VAL A 85 -31.45 9.34 -30.72
N VAL A 86 -31.20 10.02 -31.85
CA VAL A 86 -32.01 11.17 -32.32
C VAL A 86 -33.46 10.75 -32.55
N GLU A 87 -33.67 9.62 -33.22
CA GLU A 87 -35.00 9.10 -33.50
C GLU A 87 -35.73 8.64 -32.23
N ARG A 88 -35.02 8.05 -31.26
CA ARG A 88 -35.60 7.73 -29.95
C ARG A 88 -36.05 8.98 -29.20
N GLN A 89 -35.24 10.03 -29.18
CA GLN A 89 -35.59 11.30 -28.52
C GLN A 89 -36.81 11.94 -29.19
N ARG A 90 -36.83 11.97 -30.53
CA ARG A 90 -37.96 12.47 -31.31
C ARG A 90 -39.24 11.70 -31.01
N MET A 91 -39.21 10.37 -31.11
CA MET A 91 -40.37 9.52 -30.81
C MET A 91 -40.84 9.68 -29.36
N ALA A 92 -39.92 9.82 -28.39
CA ALA A 92 -40.29 10.06 -27.00
C ALA A 92 -41.03 11.40 -26.80
N ALA A 93 -40.57 12.46 -27.47
CA ALA A 93 -41.24 13.76 -27.46
C ALA A 93 -42.61 13.72 -28.14
N GLU A 94 -42.72 13.02 -29.29
CA GLU A 94 -43.98 12.82 -30.00
C GLU A 94 -45.00 12.07 -29.13
N ILE A 95 -44.63 10.92 -28.54
CA ILE A 95 -45.51 10.14 -27.64
C ILE A 95 -45.95 10.98 -26.44
N ALA A 96 -45.05 11.76 -25.84
CA ALA A 96 -45.40 12.63 -24.72
C ALA A 96 -46.40 13.72 -25.11
N SER A 97 -46.35 14.21 -26.35
CA SER A 97 -47.30 15.21 -26.87
C SER A 97 -48.68 14.62 -27.21
N GLU A 98 -48.75 13.34 -27.58
CA GLU A 98 -49.99 12.65 -27.94
C GLU A 98 -50.81 12.20 -26.72
N ILE A 99 -50.15 11.90 -25.59
CA ILE A 99 -50.79 11.42 -24.37
C ILE A 99 -51.08 12.62 -23.45
N PRO A 100 -52.36 12.97 -23.19
CA PRO A 100 -52.68 14.10 -22.31
C PRO A 100 -52.07 13.95 -20.91
N GLY A 101 -51.31 14.95 -20.48
CA GLY A 101 -50.65 14.96 -19.17
C GLY A 101 -49.39 14.09 -19.07
N ALA A 102 -48.89 13.56 -20.19
CA ALA A 102 -47.60 12.87 -20.20
C ALA A 102 -46.42 13.85 -20.20
N VAL A 103 -45.30 13.43 -19.61
CA VAL A 103 -44.07 14.23 -19.53
C VAL A 103 -42.91 13.46 -20.13
N PHE A 104 -42.25 14.06 -21.12
CA PHE A 104 -40.93 13.61 -21.56
C PHE A 104 -39.88 14.06 -20.55
N MET A 105 -39.20 13.08 -19.93
CA MET A 105 -38.29 13.34 -18.80
C MET A 105 -36.98 13.99 -19.22
N ASN A 106 -36.52 13.73 -20.44
CA ASN A 106 -35.33 14.29 -21.08
C ASN A 106 -34.11 14.41 -20.14
N GLN A 107 -33.56 13.27 -19.70
CA GLN A 107 -32.47 13.23 -18.72
C GLN A 107 -31.26 14.14 -19.03
N SER A 108 -30.96 14.42 -20.30
CA SER A 108 -29.79 15.20 -20.72
C SER A 108 -29.97 16.71 -20.49
N ASP A 109 -31.21 17.20 -20.54
CA ASP A 109 -31.52 18.64 -20.39
C ASP A 109 -32.39 18.96 -19.17
N ASN A 110 -32.76 17.94 -18.40
CA ASN A 110 -33.55 18.11 -17.19
C ASN A 110 -32.66 18.55 -16.03
N ALA A 111 -32.75 19.83 -15.65
CA ALA A 111 -32.00 20.40 -14.53
C ALA A 111 -32.18 19.63 -13.19
N ALA A 112 -33.28 18.88 -13.01
CA ALA A 112 -33.48 18.04 -11.84
C ALA A 112 -32.58 16.78 -11.82
N ASN A 113 -31.90 16.44 -12.91
CA ASN A 113 -30.95 15.33 -12.94
C ASN A 113 -29.80 15.57 -11.94
N ALA A 114 -29.07 16.69 -12.07
CA ALA A 114 -27.96 17.02 -11.18
C ALA A 114 -28.38 17.14 -9.70
N GLY A 115 -29.59 17.63 -9.45
CA GLY A 115 -30.14 17.72 -8.08
C GLY A 115 -30.31 16.35 -7.39
N GLY A 116 -30.41 15.26 -8.13
CA GLY A 116 -30.57 13.91 -7.56
C GLY A 116 -29.36 13.39 -6.80
N TYR A 117 -28.23 14.09 -6.83
CA TYR A 117 -26.98 13.66 -6.23
C TYR A 117 -26.66 14.35 -4.89
N ALA A 118 -27.48 15.31 -4.45
CA ALA A 118 -27.26 16.04 -3.20
C ALA A 118 -27.20 15.14 -1.95
N ASP A 119 -28.02 14.07 -1.92
CA ASP A 119 -28.00 13.10 -0.82
C ASP A 119 -26.69 12.30 -0.83
N LEU A 120 -26.23 11.89 -2.01
CA LEU A 120 -24.97 11.16 -2.16
C LEU A 120 -23.78 12.01 -1.70
N VAL A 121 -23.76 13.31 -2.01
CA VAL A 121 -22.71 14.22 -1.53
C VAL A 121 -22.66 14.24 0.00
N ARG A 122 -23.83 14.32 0.65
CA ARG A 122 -23.92 14.30 2.12
C ARG A 122 -23.44 12.96 2.70
N GLU A 123 -23.80 11.85 2.07
CA GLU A 123 -23.33 10.51 2.44
C GLU A 123 -21.80 10.42 2.33
N ILE A 124 -21.22 10.87 1.21
CA ILE A 124 -19.77 10.89 0.97
C ILE A 124 -19.04 11.68 2.06
N ILE A 125 -19.52 12.89 2.38
CA ILE A 125 -18.89 13.74 3.39
C ILE A 125 -19.03 13.13 4.79
N CYS A 126 -20.16 12.50 5.10
CA CYS A 126 -20.35 11.82 6.37
C CYS A 126 -19.41 10.62 6.53
N GLN A 127 -19.08 9.93 5.44
CA GLN A 127 -18.26 8.72 5.46
C GLN A 127 -16.75 9.02 5.37
N ILE A 128 -16.36 9.99 4.54
CA ILE A 128 -14.96 10.27 4.19
C ILE A 128 -14.45 11.54 4.88
N GLY A 129 -15.34 12.46 5.26
CA GLY A 129 -14.98 13.79 5.73
C GLY A 129 -14.54 14.68 4.58
N LYS A 130 -13.30 15.16 4.62
CA LYS A 130 -12.73 16.01 3.56
C LYS A 130 -12.45 15.15 2.32
N VAL A 131 -12.89 15.61 1.15
CA VAL A 131 -12.56 15.02 -0.16
C VAL A 131 -11.60 15.96 -0.88
N ASP A 132 -10.37 15.50 -1.15
CA ASP A 132 -9.34 16.27 -1.85
C ASP A 132 -9.49 16.14 -3.37
N ALA A 133 -9.94 14.99 -3.87
CA ALA A 133 -10.26 14.81 -5.28
C ALA A 133 -11.50 13.93 -5.52
N TRP A 134 -12.24 14.25 -6.57
CA TRP A 134 -13.39 13.48 -7.05
C TRP A 134 -13.17 13.04 -8.50
N VAL A 135 -13.30 11.74 -8.76
CA VAL A 135 -13.18 11.17 -10.11
C VAL A 135 -14.51 10.55 -10.53
N GLY A 136 -15.07 11.00 -11.64
CA GLY A 136 -16.39 10.58 -12.09
C GLY A 136 -16.50 10.43 -13.60
N CYS A 137 -17.22 9.42 -14.07
CA CYS A 137 -17.50 9.28 -15.49
C CYS A 137 -18.60 10.23 -15.94
N VAL A 138 -18.50 10.69 -17.18
CA VAL A 138 -19.50 11.56 -17.80
C VAL A 138 -20.31 10.79 -18.83
N GLY A 139 -21.64 10.81 -18.65
CA GLY A 139 -22.62 10.46 -19.69
C GLY A 139 -23.49 11.69 -19.95
N THR A 140 -24.67 11.77 -19.33
CA THR A 140 -25.52 12.98 -19.36
C THR A 140 -24.97 14.17 -18.57
N GLY A 141 -23.86 14.01 -17.85
CA GLY A 141 -23.25 15.05 -17.01
C GLY A 141 -23.86 15.24 -15.62
N GLY A 142 -25.10 14.81 -15.37
CA GLY A 142 -25.81 15.09 -14.11
C GLY A 142 -25.09 14.63 -12.84
N SER A 143 -24.50 13.44 -12.84
CA SER A 143 -23.71 12.98 -11.69
C SER A 143 -22.48 13.84 -11.46
N MET A 144 -21.76 14.19 -12.52
CA MET A 144 -20.54 14.98 -12.44
C MET A 144 -20.86 16.38 -11.91
N THR A 145 -21.80 17.08 -12.55
CA THR A 145 -22.27 18.41 -12.14
C THR A 145 -22.79 18.43 -10.70
N GLY A 146 -23.71 17.53 -10.37
CA GLY A 146 -24.37 17.52 -9.05
C GLY A 146 -23.40 17.22 -7.91
N ILE A 147 -22.49 16.26 -8.11
CA ILE A 147 -21.53 15.86 -7.09
C ILE A 147 -20.42 16.90 -6.94
N ALA A 148 -19.83 17.38 -8.04
CA ALA A 148 -18.76 18.37 -7.97
C ALA A 148 -19.21 19.68 -7.32
N HIS A 149 -20.39 20.20 -7.69
CA HIS A 149 -20.93 21.38 -7.02
C HIS A 149 -21.15 21.15 -5.53
N GLY A 150 -21.74 20.00 -5.16
CA GLY A 150 -21.92 19.65 -3.76
C GLY A 150 -20.60 19.58 -3.00
N LEU A 151 -19.60 18.87 -3.53
CA LEU A 151 -18.30 18.74 -2.88
C LEU A 151 -17.55 20.08 -2.79
N LYS A 152 -17.55 20.90 -3.85
CA LYS A 152 -16.88 22.21 -3.85
C LYS A 152 -17.54 23.23 -2.91
N VAL A 153 -18.81 23.07 -2.54
CA VAL A 153 -19.43 23.86 -1.46
C VAL A 153 -18.81 23.54 -0.10
N HIS A 154 -18.44 22.28 0.14
CA HIS A 154 -17.85 21.83 1.40
C HIS A 154 -16.33 22.01 1.45
N ASN A 155 -15.65 21.80 0.32
CA ASN A 155 -14.22 22.04 0.14
C ASN A 155 -13.98 22.66 -1.25
N PRO A 156 -13.83 24.00 -1.36
CA PRO A 156 -13.59 24.66 -2.64
C PRO A 156 -12.35 24.15 -3.39
N ASP A 157 -11.38 23.59 -2.67
CA ASP A 157 -10.12 23.06 -3.22
C ASP A 157 -10.25 21.63 -3.74
N THR A 158 -11.43 21.00 -3.67
CA THR A 158 -11.63 19.65 -4.25
C THR A 158 -11.34 19.67 -5.75
N VAL A 159 -10.36 18.86 -6.17
CA VAL A 159 -10.02 18.64 -7.58
C VAL A 159 -11.02 17.68 -8.20
N THR A 160 -11.52 18.00 -9.38
CA THR A 160 -12.56 17.22 -10.07
C THR A 160 -12.07 16.74 -11.42
N ILE A 161 -12.13 15.42 -11.61
CA ILE A 161 -11.68 14.74 -12.83
C ILE A 161 -12.88 14.05 -13.45
N ALA A 162 -13.22 14.50 -14.64
CA ALA A 162 -14.35 14.01 -15.41
C ALA A 162 -13.83 13.11 -16.54
N VAL A 163 -14.29 11.87 -16.58
CA VAL A 163 -13.75 10.83 -17.48
C VAL A 163 -14.79 10.44 -18.52
N GLU A 164 -14.43 10.46 -19.80
CA GLU A 164 -15.24 9.96 -20.91
C GLU A 164 -14.51 8.83 -21.67
N PRO A 165 -15.22 7.98 -22.43
CA PRO A 165 -14.57 7.03 -23.34
C PRO A 165 -13.75 7.73 -24.43
N GLU A 166 -12.63 7.15 -24.84
CA GLU A 166 -11.99 7.53 -26.11
C GLU A 166 -12.98 7.34 -27.26
N GLY A 167 -13.15 8.39 -28.09
CA GLY A 167 -14.17 8.43 -29.14
C GLY A 167 -15.47 9.13 -28.74
N SER A 168 -15.59 9.59 -27.49
CA SER A 168 -16.66 10.51 -27.06
C SER A 168 -16.31 11.96 -27.39
N ILE A 169 -17.34 12.80 -27.60
CA ILE A 169 -17.20 14.22 -27.98
C ILE A 169 -17.34 15.21 -26.83
N VAL A 170 -17.54 14.75 -25.58
CA VAL A 170 -17.89 15.63 -24.43
C VAL A 170 -16.80 16.67 -24.18
N PHE A 171 -15.52 16.32 -24.34
CA PHE A 171 -14.41 17.26 -24.20
C PHE A 171 -13.83 17.74 -25.54
N GLY A 172 -14.64 17.72 -26.61
CA GLY A 172 -14.29 18.31 -27.91
C GLY A 172 -13.27 17.51 -28.73
N LYS A 173 -13.10 16.23 -28.42
CA LYS A 173 -12.24 15.31 -29.19
C LYS A 173 -13.01 14.69 -30.37
N PRO A 174 -12.33 14.23 -31.43
CA PRO A 174 -12.99 13.58 -32.55
C PRO A 174 -13.78 12.34 -32.12
N GLY A 175 -15.04 12.26 -32.52
CA GLY A 175 -15.90 11.13 -32.21
C GLY A 175 -15.47 9.87 -32.95
N LYS A 176 -15.54 8.72 -32.27
CA LYS A 176 -15.27 7.38 -32.80
C LYS A 176 -16.10 6.34 -32.05
N PRO A 177 -16.38 5.16 -32.63
CA PRO A 177 -17.07 4.09 -31.93
C PRO A 177 -16.29 3.62 -30.69
N TYR A 178 -17.02 3.32 -29.61
CA TYR A 178 -16.51 2.73 -28.37
C TYR A 178 -17.55 1.77 -27.78
N TYR A 179 -17.09 0.83 -26.94
CA TYR A 179 -17.91 -0.22 -26.35
C TYR A 179 -18.36 0.08 -24.91
N GLN A 180 -17.75 1.06 -24.25
CA GLN A 180 -18.19 1.53 -22.93
C GLN A 180 -19.67 1.96 -22.96
N SER A 181 -20.47 1.45 -22.02
CA SER A 181 -21.90 1.74 -21.94
C SER A 181 -22.25 2.73 -20.82
N GLY A 182 -23.19 3.63 -21.08
CA GLY A 182 -23.72 4.56 -20.07
C GLY A 182 -22.86 5.79 -19.78
N THR A 183 -21.79 5.97 -20.57
CA THR A 183 -20.86 7.10 -20.56
C THR A 183 -20.55 7.53 -21.99
N GLY A 184 -19.99 8.74 -22.12
CA GLY A 184 -19.70 9.39 -23.39
C GLY A 184 -20.92 9.91 -24.13
N THR A 185 -20.66 10.75 -25.14
CA THR A 185 -21.61 11.22 -26.14
C THR A 185 -21.05 10.84 -27.51
N PRO A 186 -21.78 10.06 -28.33
CA PRO A 186 -21.28 9.64 -29.63
C PRO A 186 -21.25 10.81 -30.63
N GLU A 187 -20.53 10.63 -31.73
CA GLU A 187 -20.52 11.59 -32.83
C GLU A 187 -21.93 11.78 -33.41
N GLY A 188 -22.31 13.04 -33.67
CA GLY A 188 -23.62 13.39 -34.22
C GLY A 188 -24.73 13.55 -33.17
N ASP A 189 -24.46 13.30 -31.89
CA ASP A 189 -25.36 13.61 -30.78
C ASP A 189 -24.99 14.96 -30.13
N THR A 190 -25.87 15.48 -29.27
CA THR A 190 -25.66 16.74 -28.55
C THR A 190 -25.32 16.48 -27.09
N VAL A 191 -24.26 17.11 -26.61
CA VAL A 191 -23.92 17.08 -25.18
C VAL A 191 -25.03 17.76 -24.38
N GLY A 192 -25.57 17.06 -23.39
CA GLY A 192 -26.72 17.54 -22.60
C GLY A 192 -26.43 18.80 -21.80
N LEU A 193 -27.44 19.66 -21.67
CA LEU A 193 -27.34 20.95 -20.96
C LEU A 193 -27.10 20.82 -19.45
N VAL A 194 -27.27 19.61 -18.90
CA VAL A 194 -27.03 19.32 -17.48
C VAL A 194 -25.54 19.30 -17.12
N LEU A 195 -24.64 19.09 -18.09
CA LEU A 195 -23.20 19.11 -17.85
C LEU A 195 -22.70 20.56 -17.67
N ASP A 196 -22.19 20.87 -16.49
CA ASP A 196 -21.53 22.15 -16.22
C ASP A 196 -20.02 21.97 -16.27
N TYR A 197 -19.37 22.48 -17.31
CA TYR A 197 -17.92 22.38 -17.45
C TYR A 197 -17.15 23.22 -16.43
N SER A 198 -17.77 24.24 -15.82
CA SER A 198 -17.09 25.10 -14.85
C SER A 198 -16.76 24.38 -13.54
N CYS A 199 -17.43 23.25 -13.27
CA CYS A 199 -17.17 22.42 -12.10
C CYS A 199 -16.13 21.32 -12.33
N ILE A 200 -15.49 21.27 -13.49
CA ILE A 200 -14.53 20.24 -13.90
C ILE A 200 -13.14 20.86 -14.03
N ASP A 201 -12.18 20.36 -13.25
CA ASP A 201 -10.78 20.80 -13.32
C ASP A 201 -10.01 20.07 -14.43
N TYR A 202 -10.31 18.78 -14.65
CA TYR A 202 -9.69 17.95 -15.70
C TYR A 202 -10.73 17.12 -16.46
N GLY A 203 -10.75 17.23 -17.79
CA GLY A 203 -11.56 16.40 -18.69
C GLY A 203 -10.69 15.39 -19.42
N GLU A 204 -10.89 14.10 -19.18
CA GLU A 204 -10.00 13.01 -19.59
C GLU A 204 -10.73 11.96 -20.43
N GLN A 205 -10.01 11.37 -21.40
CA GLN A 205 -10.49 10.22 -22.16
C GLN A 205 -9.84 8.91 -21.67
N VAL A 206 -10.60 7.82 -21.65
CA VAL A 206 -10.10 6.48 -21.31
C VAL A 206 -10.52 5.45 -22.36
N SER A 207 -9.56 4.66 -22.82
CA SER A 207 -9.80 3.60 -23.80
C SER A 207 -10.63 2.46 -23.21
N ASP A 208 -11.35 1.74 -24.08
CA ASP A 208 -12.10 0.54 -23.70
C ASP A 208 -11.19 -0.52 -23.07
N VAL A 209 -9.96 -0.70 -23.59
CA VAL A 209 -8.98 -1.64 -23.04
C VAL A 209 -8.65 -1.30 -21.59
N CYS A 210 -8.31 -0.04 -21.30
CA CYS A 210 -7.96 0.38 -19.94
C CYS A 210 -9.17 0.24 -18.99
N ALA A 211 -10.35 0.65 -19.45
CA ALA A 211 -11.57 0.59 -18.66
C ALA A 211 -11.97 -0.86 -18.32
N PHE A 212 -11.97 -1.75 -19.31
CA PHE A 212 -12.42 -3.13 -19.15
C PHE A 212 -11.40 -4.00 -18.41
N GLU A 213 -10.10 -3.88 -18.72
CA GLU A 213 -9.08 -4.62 -17.96
C GLU A 213 -9.04 -4.17 -16.50
N THR A 214 -9.26 -2.88 -16.20
CA THR A 214 -9.36 -2.41 -14.81
C THR A 214 -10.57 -3.00 -14.10
N ALA A 215 -11.74 -3.07 -14.75
CA ALA A 215 -12.92 -3.71 -14.15
C ALA A 215 -12.68 -5.21 -13.87
N ARG A 216 -12.01 -5.93 -14.79
CA ARG A 216 -11.63 -7.34 -14.60
C ARG A 216 -10.59 -7.53 -13.51
N TYR A 217 -9.62 -6.62 -13.44
CA TYR A 217 -8.61 -6.59 -12.41
C TYR A 217 -9.24 -6.50 -11.02
N LEU A 218 -10.18 -5.58 -10.83
CA LEU A 218 -10.91 -5.41 -9.57
C LEU A 218 -11.72 -6.66 -9.18
N ALA A 219 -12.37 -7.28 -10.15
CA ALA A 219 -13.10 -8.52 -9.93
C ALA A 219 -12.18 -9.66 -9.48
N ARG A 220 -11.03 -9.86 -10.15
CA ARG A 220 -10.12 -10.98 -9.86
C ARG A 220 -9.26 -10.77 -8.62
N ARG A 221 -8.82 -9.54 -8.34
CA ARG A 221 -7.90 -9.23 -7.23
C ARG A 221 -8.62 -8.89 -5.93
N PHE A 222 -9.79 -8.26 -6.01
CA PHE A 222 -10.49 -7.71 -4.85
C PHE A 222 -11.92 -8.23 -4.68
N GLY A 223 -12.41 -9.09 -5.58
CA GLY A 223 -13.78 -9.57 -5.54
C GLY A 223 -14.84 -8.49 -5.83
N LEU A 224 -14.44 -7.36 -6.42
CA LEU A 224 -15.32 -6.24 -6.74
C LEU A 224 -15.78 -6.31 -8.19
N LEU A 225 -17.00 -6.79 -8.40
CA LEU A 225 -17.59 -6.94 -9.73
C LEU A 225 -18.25 -5.62 -10.17
N VAL A 226 -17.53 -4.79 -10.93
CA VAL A 226 -17.96 -3.43 -11.34
C VAL A 226 -18.17 -3.30 -12.85
N GLY A 227 -18.94 -2.30 -13.28
CA GLY A 227 -19.10 -1.96 -14.70
C GLY A 227 -17.88 -1.27 -15.34
N GLY A 228 -17.82 -1.27 -16.66
CA GLY A 228 -16.68 -0.74 -17.43
C GLY A 228 -16.42 0.76 -17.21
N SER A 229 -17.47 1.58 -17.08
CA SER A 229 -17.33 3.01 -16.76
C SER A 229 -16.56 3.21 -15.45
N THR A 230 -16.96 2.48 -14.39
CA THR A 230 -16.27 2.49 -13.10
C THR A 230 -14.80 2.07 -13.24
N GLY A 231 -14.52 1.03 -14.04
CA GLY A 231 -13.14 0.63 -14.36
C GLY A 231 -12.33 1.76 -14.99
N GLY A 232 -12.90 2.49 -15.95
CA GLY A 232 -12.27 3.64 -16.57
C GLY A 232 -11.98 4.81 -15.61
N ALA A 233 -12.93 5.14 -14.72
CA ALA A 233 -12.70 6.16 -13.68
C ALA A 233 -11.60 5.74 -12.70
N ILE A 234 -11.57 4.48 -12.27
CA ILE A 234 -10.54 3.96 -11.36
C ILE A 234 -9.17 4.00 -12.03
N TYR A 235 -9.07 3.58 -13.29
CA TYR A 235 -7.83 3.66 -14.06
C TYR A 235 -7.26 5.09 -14.08
N LYS A 236 -8.10 6.09 -14.40
CA LYS A 236 -7.69 7.49 -14.41
C LYS A 236 -7.38 8.05 -13.03
N ALA A 237 -8.10 7.64 -12.00
CA ALA A 237 -7.78 8.01 -10.63
C ALA A 237 -6.37 7.55 -10.25
N LEU A 238 -6.04 6.28 -10.52
CA LEU A 238 -4.72 5.71 -10.25
C LEU A 238 -3.62 6.39 -11.07
N GLU A 239 -3.87 6.67 -12.34
CA GLU A 239 -2.94 7.41 -13.20
C GLU A 239 -2.60 8.80 -12.62
N PHE A 240 -3.62 9.56 -12.19
CA PHE A 240 -3.42 10.89 -11.60
C PHE A 240 -2.73 10.83 -10.23
N ILE A 241 -3.01 9.81 -9.42
CA ILE A 241 -2.33 9.58 -8.14
C ILE A 241 -0.85 9.28 -8.39
N ASN A 242 -0.55 8.35 -9.31
CA ASN A 242 0.83 7.93 -9.61
C ASN A 242 1.66 9.06 -10.21
N ASN A 243 1.05 9.93 -11.03
CA ASN A 243 1.70 11.13 -11.56
C ASN A 243 1.85 12.25 -10.52
N GLY A 244 1.27 12.09 -9.32
CA GLY A 244 1.32 13.06 -8.23
C GLY A 244 0.43 14.29 -8.45
N THR A 245 -0.48 14.25 -9.44
CA THR A 245 -1.41 15.34 -9.79
C THR A 245 -2.51 15.51 -8.75
N ILE A 246 -3.00 14.41 -8.19
CA ILE A 246 -3.94 14.41 -7.07
C ILE A 246 -3.38 13.61 -5.90
N ARG A 247 -3.74 14.01 -4.67
CA ARG A 247 -3.28 13.40 -3.41
C ARG A 247 -4.37 13.53 -2.35
N GLY A 248 -4.19 12.85 -1.22
CA GLY A 248 -5.13 12.90 -0.09
C GLY A 248 -6.34 11.98 -0.31
N ASN A 249 -7.50 12.41 0.15
CA ASN A 249 -8.74 11.64 0.07
C ASN A 249 -9.35 11.74 -1.34
N VAL A 250 -9.05 10.74 -2.18
CA VAL A 250 -9.63 10.60 -3.53
C VAL A 250 -10.88 9.74 -3.47
N ALA A 251 -12.01 10.28 -3.94
CA ALA A 251 -13.31 9.61 -3.93
C ALA A 251 -13.85 9.41 -5.35
N LEU A 252 -14.55 8.29 -5.55
CA LEU A 252 -15.31 7.96 -6.74
C LEU A 252 -16.50 7.06 -6.35
N VAL A 253 -17.45 6.88 -7.26
CA VAL A 253 -18.61 6.01 -7.04
C VAL A 253 -18.67 4.89 -8.07
N ILE A 254 -19.00 3.69 -7.61
CA ILE A 254 -19.32 2.56 -8.50
C ILE A 254 -20.67 2.86 -9.16
N ALA A 255 -20.65 3.12 -10.47
CA ALA A 255 -21.82 3.59 -11.20
C ALA A 255 -22.92 2.51 -11.30
N ASP A 256 -22.50 1.27 -11.52
CA ASP A 256 -23.31 0.06 -11.51
C ASP A 256 -22.47 -1.21 -11.31
N GLY A 257 -23.17 -2.32 -11.03
CA GLY A 257 -22.58 -3.62 -10.82
C GLY A 257 -22.21 -4.33 -12.13
N GLY A 258 -21.20 -5.19 -12.04
CA GLY A 258 -20.63 -5.91 -13.17
C GLY A 258 -21.48 -7.07 -13.69
N GLU A 259 -22.54 -7.48 -12.97
CA GLU A 259 -23.45 -8.56 -13.36
C GLU A 259 -24.13 -8.31 -14.73
N LYS A 260 -24.26 -7.05 -15.12
CA LYS A 260 -24.84 -6.62 -16.40
C LYS A 260 -23.91 -6.84 -17.60
N TYR A 261 -22.65 -7.20 -17.33
CA TYR A 261 -21.57 -7.25 -18.31
C TYR A 261 -20.90 -8.63 -18.38
N LEU A 262 -21.55 -9.66 -17.81
CA LEU A 262 -21.01 -11.03 -17.78
C LEU A 262 -20.76 -11.59 -19.19
N ASN A 263 -21.61 -11.24 -20.15
CA ASN A 263 -21.48 -11.67 -21.55
C ASN A 263 -20.59 -10.75 -22.39
N THR A 264 -20.01 -9.69 -21.82
CA THR A 264 -19.15 -8.72 -22.53
C THR A 264 -17.82 -8.51 -21.80
N ILE A 265 -17.74 -7.55 -20.87
CA ILE A 265 -16.52 -7.17 -20.14
C ILE A 265 -15.90 -8.35 -19.38
N PHE A 266 -16.71 -9.30 -18.92
CA PHE A 266 -16.24 -10.49 -18.22
C PHE A 266 -16.23 -11.76 -19.07
N ASN A 267 -16.52 -11.65 -20.38
CA ASN A 267 -16.42 -12.74 -21.34
C ASN A 267 -15.12 -12.63 -22.13
N GLU A 268 -14.22 -13.61 -21.97
CA GLU A 268 -12.92 -13.58 -22.64
C GLU A 268 -13.00 -13.71 -24.17
N GLU A 269 -13.97 -14.45 -24.69
CA GLU A 269 -14.14 -14.60 -26.15
C GLU A 269 -14.57 -13.27 -26.76
N TRP A 270 -15.55 -12.59 -26.14
CA TRP A 270 -16.03 -11.28 -26.57
C TRP A 270 -14.91 -10.23 -26.62
N LEU A 271 -14.02 -10.24 -25.62
CA LEU A 271 -12.85 -9.35 -25.55
C LEU A 271 -11.80 -9.68 -26.61
N LYS A 272 -11.49 -10.97 -26.81
CA LYS A 272 -10.50 -11.43 -27.80
C LYS A 272 -10.93 -11.07 -29.22
N GLU A 273 -12.21 -11.27 -29.55
CA GLU A 273 -12.77 -10.91 -30.86
C GLU A 273 -12.64 -9.42 -31.20
N ARG A 274 -12.52 -8.56 -30.18
CA ARG A 274 -12.51 -7.10 -30.30
C ARG A 274 -11.17 -6.46 -29.96
N ASP A 275 -10.14 -7.27 -29.72
CA ASP A 275 -8.79 -6.83 -29.33
C ASP A 275 -8.78 -5.94 -28.07
N LEU A 276 -9.56 -6.33 -27.06
CA LEU A 276 -9.77 -5.57 -25.81
C LEU A 276 -8.98 -6.12 -24.62
N LEU A 277 -7.99 -6.98 -24.87
CA LEU A 277 -7.15 -7.59 -23.84
C LEU A 277 -5.78 -6.89 -23.74
N SER A 278 -5.28 -6.67 -22.53
CA SER A 278 -3.94 -6.10 -22.33
C SER A 278 -3.30 -6.48 -21.00
N GLU A 279 -2.24 -7.29 -21.05
CA GLU A 279 -1.40 -7.60 -19.87
C GLU A 279 -0.62 -6.36 -19.37
N GLN A 280 -0.37 -5.38 -20.25
CA GLN A 280 0.33 -4.16 -19.87
C GLN A 280 -0.47 -3.35 -18.84
N VAL A 281 -1.80 -3.30 -18.99
CA VAL A 281 -2.70 -2.63 -18.03
C VAL A 281 -2.62 -3.33 -16.67
N TRP A 282 -2.57 -4.67 -16.64
CA TRP A 282 -2.38 -5.42 -15.40
C TRP A 282 -1.06 -5.09 -14.70
N GLY A 283 0.04 -5.03 -15.45
CA GLY A 283 1.35 -4.64 -14.90
C GLY A 283 1.36 -3.21 -14.35
N GLN A 284 0.66 -2.28 -14.99
CA GLN A 284 0.49 -0.91 -14.49
C GLN A 284 -0.33 -0.88 -13.19
N LEU A 285 -1.44 -1.60 -13.14
CA LEU A 285 -2.29 -1.68 -11.95
C LEU A 285 -1.60 -2.38 -10.79
N ASP A 286 -0.85 -3.45 -11.04
CA ASP A 286 -0.05 -4.14 -10.00
C ASP A 286 1.04 -3.19 -9.45
N SER A 287 1.65 -2.34 -10.29
CA SER A 287 2.56 -1.29 -9.82
C SER A 287 1.86 -0.21 -8.98
N CYS A 288 0.57 0.02 -9.24
CA CYS A 288 -0.32 0.87 -8.45
C CYS A 288 -0.92 0.17 -7.21
N GLN A 289 -0.65 -1.12 -6.96
CA GLN A 289 -1.02 -1.79 -5.69
C GLN A 289 0.03 -1.60 -4.59
N ASN A 290 1.26 -1.18 -4.95
CA ASN A 290 2.25 -0.72 -3.97
C ASN A 290 2.86 0.67 -4.32
N PRO A 291 2.05 1.70 -4.63
CA PRO A 291 2.54 2.99 -5.09
C PRO A 291 2.99 3.90 -3.93
N ALA A 292 2.85 3.46 -2.68
CA ALA A 292 3.08 4.29 -1.50
C ALA A 292 4.49 4.18 -0.92
N VAL A 293 5.31 3.21 -1.34
CA VAL A 293 6.68 3.03 -0.80
C VAL A 293 7.73 3.23 -1.88
N ALA A 294 8.20 4.48 -2.01
CA ALA A 294 9.40 4.78 -2.78
C ALA A 294 10.65 4.48 -1.94
N VAL A 295 11.51 3.58 -2.42
CA VAL A 295 12.74 3.19 -1.71
C VAL A 295 13.96 3.86 -2.33
N THR A 296 14.75 4.54 -1.50
CA THR A 296 16.11 4.99 -1.84
C THR A 296 17.12 4.31 -0.93
N LEU A 297 18.15 3.71 -1.52
CA LEU A 297 19.27 3.10 -0.80
C LEU A 297 20.40 4.11 -0.63
N TYR A 298 20.81 4.32 0.61
CA TYR A 298 21.96 5.14 0.96
C TYR A 298 23.16 4.26 1.29
N THR A 299 24.32 4.58 0.73
CA THR A 299 25.59 3.97 1.10
C THR A 299 26.70 5.00 1.09
N SER A 300 27.56 4.99 2.11
CA SER A 300 28.73 5.88 2.16
C SER A 300 29.87 5.43 1.23
N ARG A 301 29.65 4.40 0.39
CA ARG A 301 30.62 3.76 -0.49
C ARG A 301 30.29 4.04 -1.96
N PRO A 302 30.87 5.08 -2.58
CA PRO A 302 30.59 5.44 -3.98
C PRO A 302 30.83 4.30 -4.98
N GLU A 303 31.81 3.44 -4.71
CA GLU A 303 32.11 2.26 -5.53
C GLU A 303 30.95 1.27 -5.60
N THR A 304 30.13 1.18 -4.54
CA THR A 304 28.93 0.34 -4.51
C THR A 304 27.85 0.93 -5.40
N VAL A 305 27.70 2.27 -5.41
CA VAL A 305 26.76 2.98 -6.28
C VAL A 305 27.10 2.75 -7.75
N THR A 306 28.37 2.93 -8.11
CA THR A 306 28.87 2.70 -9.47
C THR A 306 28.68 1.24 -9.91
N ALA A 307 28.98 0.28 -9.04
CA ALA A 307 28.81 -1.14 -9.35
C ALA A 307 27.35 -1.51 -9.63
N TYR A 308 26.42 -0.99 -8.82
CA TYR A 308 24.98 -1.21 -9.02
C TYR A 308 24.48 -0.61 -10.33
N GLN A 309 24.86 0.64 -10.63
CA GLN A 309 24.51 1.28 -11.90
C GLN A 309 25.07 0.49 -13.09
N GLY A 310 26.32 0.03 -13.01
CA GLY A 310 26.95 -0.81 -14.03
C GLY A 310 26.30 -2.19 -14.21
N SER A 311 25.58 -2.69 -13.21
CA SER A 311 24.83 -3.96 -13.26
C SER A 311 23.41 -3.82 -13.85
N GLY A 312 23.04 -2.63 -14.33
CA GLY A 312 21.68 -2.36 -14.82
C GLY A 312 20.69 -2.02 -13.72
N ALA A 313 21.17 -1.54 -12.56
CA ALA A 313 20.34 -1.12 -11.43
C ALA A 313 19.36 -2.20 -10.92
N GLN A 314 19.84 -3.44 -10.81
CA GLN A 314 19.01 -4.56 -10.37
C GLN A 314 19.57 -5.24 -9.11
N LEU A 315 18.73 -5.41 -8.09
CA LEU A 315 19.06 -6.15 -6.87
C LEU A 315 18.31 -7.47 -6.85
N HIS A 316 18.99 -8.56 -6.50
CA HIS A 316 18.40 -9.89 -6.45
C HIS A 316 18.48 -10.49 -5.04
N ALA A 317 17.38 -11.05 -4.56
CA ALA A 317 17.33 -11.83 -3.33
C ALA A 317 17.20 -13.31 -3.69
N ILE A 318 18.09 -14.14 -3.15
CA ILE A 318 18.05 -15.60 -3.32
C ILE A 318 17.30 -16.19 -2.12
N MET A 319 16.14 -16.76 -2.37
CA MET A 319 15.25 -17.30 -1.34
C MET A 319 15.70 -18.71 -0.89
N PRO A 320 15.22 -19.20 0.27
CA PRO A 320 15.59 -20.53 0.78
C PRO A 320 15.28 -21.70 -0.16
N ASP A 321 14.25 -21.58 -0.99
CA ASP A 321 13.85 -22.56 -2.00
C ASP A 321 14.67 -22.47 -3.30
N GLY A 322 15.64 -21.55 -3.36
CA GLY A 322 16.47 -21.28 -4.53
C GLY A 322 15.86 -20.31 -5.53
N ASN A 323 14.62 -19.85 -5.32
CA ASN A 323 14.00 -18.85 -6.19
C ASN A 323 14.71 -17.51 -6.06
N VAL A 324 14.81 -16.80 -7.18
CA VAL A 324 15.46 -15.48 -7.23
C VAL A 324 14.39 -14.41 -7.40
N ILE A 325 14.22 -13.59 -6.38
CA ILE A 325 13.37 -12.40 -6.42
C ILE A 325 14.19 -11.23 -6.94
N LYS A 326 13.69 -10.51 -7.93
CA LYS A 326 14.32 -9.30 -8.45
C LYS A 326 13.58 -8.08 -7.92
N ALA A 327 14.30 -7.19 -7.26
CA ALA A 327 13.74 -5.91 -6.86
C ALA A 327 13.47 -5.05 -8.11
N PRO A 328 12.43 -4.21 -8.07
CA PRO A 328 12.30 -3.08 -8.99
C PRO A 328 13.56 -2.21 -8.96
N ALA A 329 13.79 -1.43 -10.02
CA ALA A 329 14.90 -0.48 -10.04
C ALA A 329 14.69 0.56 -8.92
N VAL A 330 15.61 0.58 -7.95
CA VAL A 330 15.58 1.50 -6.82
C VAL A 330 16.70 2.52 -6.97
N ARG A 331 16.47 3.74 -6.49
CA ARG A 331 17.56 4.72 -6.45
C ARG A 331 18.59 4.27 -5.43
N MET A 332 19.87 4.26 -5.79
CA MET A 332 20.96 4.16 -4.83
C MET A 332 21.89 5.37 -4.96
N THR A 333 22.27 5.96 -3.83
CA THR A 333 23.06 7.19 -3.79
C THR A 333 24.04 7.18 -2.62
N ALA A 334 25.12 7.95 -2.79
CA ALA A 334 26.06 8.29 -1.71
C ALA A 334 25.80 9.69 -1.13
N SER A 335 24.83 10.42 -1.68
CA SER A 335 24.42 11.73 -1.18
C SER A 335 23.34 11.57 -0.10
N ALA A 336 23.61 12.07 1.10
CA ALA A 336 22.63 12.08 2.18
C ALA A 336 21.40 12.95 1.84
N ASP A 337 21.61 14.06 1.12
CA ASP A 337 20.53 14.96 0.68
C ASP A 337 19.56 14.27 -0.28
N GLU A 338 20.10 13.56 -1.27
CA GLU A 338 19.28 12.79 -2.21
C GLU A 338 18.52 11.64 -1.53
N ALA A 339 19.11 11.04 -0.49
CA ALA A 339 18.49 9.94 0.23
C ALA A 339 17.41 10.40 1.21
N CYS A 340 17.61 11.54 1.90
CA CYS A 340 16.81 11.91 3.06
C CYS A 340 15.77 13.01 2.78
N SER A 341 15.99 13.88 1.78
CA SER A 341 15.17 15.08 1.56
C SER A 341 13.67 14.82 1.34
N ALA A 342 13.32 13.65 0.82
CA ALA A 342 11.92 13.23 0.62
C ALA A 342 11.46 12.17 1.64
N ALA A 343 12.33 11.65 2.49
CA ALA A 343 12.04 10.48 3.32
C ALA A 343 10.98 10.79 4.40
N ASP A 344 10.02 9.88 4.54
CA ASP A 344 9.09 9.83 5.69
C ASP A 344 9.62 8.86 6.76
N LEU A 345 10.26 7.77 6.33
CA LEU A 345 10.88 6.75 7.18
C LEU A 345 12.32 6.48 6.72
N ILE A 346 13.24 6.42 7.68
CA ILE A 346 14.65 6.07 7.48
C ILE A 346 14.98 4.86 8.34
N ILE A 347 15.48 3.80 7.69
CA ILE A 347 15.89 2.55 8.33
C ILE A 347 17.41 2.41 8.24
N ILE A 348 18.07 2.46 9.40
CA ILE A 348 19.52 2.29 9.53
C ILE A 348 19.82 0.82 9.79
N THR A 349 20.40 0.16 8.79
CA THR A 349 20.86 -1.23 8.87
C THR A 349 22.38 -1.35 9.07
N ALA A 350 23.06 -0.22 9.27
CA ALA A 350 24.50 -0.19 9.49
C ALA A 350 24.89 -0.80 10.85
N PRO A 351 26.06 -1.45 10.96
CA PRO A 351 26.57 -1.97 12.23
C PRO A 351 26.71 -0.87 13.29
N SER A 352 26.52 -1.23 14.56
CA SER A 352 26.43 -0.27 15.68
C SER A 352 27.64 0.66 15.79
N HIS A 353 28.84 0.14 15.54
CA HIS A 353 30.10 0.91 15.62
C HIS A 353 30.25 2.03 14.58
N VAL A 354 29.41 2.08 13.54
CA VAL A 354 29.40 3.18 12.55
C VAL A 354 28.13 4.03 12.61
N ARG A 355 27.11 3.65 13.39
CA ARG A 355 25.81 4.35 13.43
C ARG A 355 25.94 5.81 13.80
N GLU A 356 26.76 6.13 14.80
CA GLU A 356 26.99 7.54 15.18
C GLU A 356 27.47 8.37 13.98
N SER A 357 28.42 7.87 13.20
CA SER A 357 28.90 8.59 12.01
C SER A 357 27.83 8.76 10.92
N VAL A 358 26.97 7.75 10.73
CA VAL A 358 25.84 7.79 9.78
C VAL A 358 24.79 8.80 10.23
N LEU A 359 24.43 8.79 11.51
CA LEU A 359 23.47 9.74 12.09
C LEU A 359 23.93 11.18 11.90
N HIS A 360 25.22 11.46 12.18
CA HIS A 360 25.79 12.79 11.97
C HIS A 360 25.83 13.18 10.47
N SER A 361 26.06 12.23 9.56
CA SER A 361 26.11 12.54 8.13
C SER A 361 24.74 12.84 7.53
N ILE A 362 23.67 12.21 8.03
CA ILE A 362 22.31 12.45 7.53
C ILE A 362 21.61 13.61 8.23
N ALA A 363 21.99 13.97 9.45
CA ALA A 363 21.32 15.02 10.25
C ALA A 363 21.08 16.35 9.51
N PRO A 364 22.00 16.86 8.68
CA PRO A 364 21.79 18.10 7.93
C PRO A 364 20.78 17.96 6.78
N ALA A 365 20.61 16.76 6.25
CA ALA A 365 19.75 16.44 5.09
C ALA A 365 18.31 16.09 5.47
N LEU A 366 18.02 15.94 6.77
CA LEU A 366 16.67 15.59 7.25
C LEU A 366 15.70 16.77 7.05
N PRO A 367 14.49 16.50 6.48
CA PRO A 367 13.43 17.49 6.40
C PRO A 367 13.14 18.16 7.74
N ARG A 368 12.84 19.47 7.70
CA ARG A 368 12.44 20.26 8.89
C ARG A 368 10.96 20.58 8.95
N HIS A 369 10.25 20.44 7.83
CA HIS A 369 8.86 20.88 7.65
C HIS A 369 7.84 19.75 7.86
N LYS A 370 8.29 18.52 8.12
CA LYS A 370 7.46 17.33 8.33
C LYS A 370 8.07 16.42 9.39
N GLN A 371 7.26 15.52 9.93
CA GLN A 371 7.75 14.43 10.78
C GLN A 371 8.59 13.45 9.94
N VAL A 372 9.69 12.97 10.50
CA VAL A 372 10.55 11.95 9.87
C VAL A 372 10.91 10.90 10.90
N PHE A 373 10.66 9.65 10.56
CA PHE A 373 10.85 8.52 11.46
C PHE A 373 12.22 7.90 11.20
N VAL A 374 13.14 8.01 12.15
CA VAL A 374 14.51 7.51 12.02
C VAL A 374 14.72 6.38 13.01
N GLY A 375 14.97 5.17 12.48
CA GLY A 375 15.20 4.01 13.33
C GLY A 375 16.24 3.04 12.81
N ALA A 376 16.66 2.14 13.68
CA ALA A 376 17.65 1.12 13.36
C ALA A 376 17.09 -0.30 13.45
N ILE A 377 17.59 -1.15 12.56
CA ILE A 377 17.30 -2.58 12.55
C ILE A 377 18.63 -3.35 12.48
N PRO A 378 18.96 -4.15 13.50
CA PRO A 378 18.35 -4.16 14.83
C PRO A 378 18.74 -2.90 15.63
N GLY A 379 17.85 -2.41 16.49
CA GLY A 379 17.97 -1.16 17.25
C GLY A 379 18.85 -1.24 18.50
N PHE A 380 19.60 -2.33 18.71
CA PHE A 380 20.44 -2.53 19.89
C PHE A 380 21.67 -1.60 19.90
N GLY A 381 22.44 -1.67 20.99
CA GLY A 381 23.74 -1.00 21.11
C GLY A 381 23.61 0.50 21.39
N GLY A 382 22.53 0.90 22.07
CA GLY A 382 22.30 2.30 22.47
C GLY A 382 21.95 3.21 21.30
N PHE A 383 21.25 2.69 20.29
CA PHE A 383 20.85 3.49 19.13
C PHE A 383 20.01 4.70 19.51
N ASP A 384 19.07 4.53 20.42
CA ASP A 384 18.22 5.59 20.95
C ASP A 384 19.05 6.75 21.52
N TRP A 385 20.09 6.47 22.31
CA TRP A 385 21.00 7.49 22.82
C TRP A 385 21.86 8.14 21.74
N MET A 386 22.35 7.37 20.77
CA MET A 386 23.12 7.92 19.63
C MET A 386 22.25 8.85 18.77
N ALA A 387 21.01 8.44 18.50
CA ALA A 387 20.04 9.21 17.75
C ALA A 387 19.61 10.46 18.53
N GLU A 388 19.40 10.37 19.84
CA GLU A 388 19.10 11.53 20.69
C GLU A 388 20.25 12.53 20.68
N LYS A 389 21.50 12.06 20.77
CA LYS A 389 22.67 12.94 20.67
C LYS A 389 22.76 13.65 19.31
N ALA A 390 22.39 12.96 18.23
CA ALA A 390 22.42 13.52 16.87
C ALA A 390 21.23 14.45 16.57
N PHE A 391 20.05 14.16 17.14
CA PHE A 391 18.78 14.77 16.75
C PHE A 391 18.00 15.42 17.90
N GLY A 392 18.56 15.53 19.11
CA GLY A 392 17.86 16.05 20.30
C GLY A 392 17.28 17.45 20.14
N GLY A 393 17.89 18.28 19.27
CA GLY A 393 17.36 19.60 18.91
C GLY A 393 16.24 19.59 17.86
N LEU A 394 15.83 18.43 17.35
CA LEU A 394 14.94 18.26 16.21
C LEU A 394 13.66 17.53 16.64
N SER A 395 12.70 18.29 17.15
CA SER A 395 11.40 17.77 17.62
C SER A 395 10.54 17.09 16.54
N ASN A 396 10.89 17.28 15.26
CA ASN A 396 10.21 16.64 14.14
C ASN A 396 10.81 15.27 13.76
N ILE A 397 11.80 14.78 14.50
CA ILE A 397 12.43 13.49 14.26
C ILE A 397 11.93 12.50 15.30
N VAL A 398 11.27 11.44 14.85
CA VAL A 398 10.79 10.35 15.70
C VAL A 398 11.85 9.26 15.76
N ILE A 399 12.37 8.97 16.94
CA ILE A 399 13.41 7.95 17.14
C ILE A 399 12.78 6.60 17.49
N TRP A 400 13.15 5.55 16.76
CA TRP A 400 12.64 4.20 17.00
C TRP A 400 13.68 3.12 16.71
N GLY A 401 13.38 1.88 17.07
CA GLY A 401 14.24 0.73 16.75
C GLY A 401 13.49 -0.58 16.81
N MET A 402 14.01 -1.57 16.09
CA MET A 402 13.45 -2.94 16.07
C MET A 402 14.36 -3.89 16.83
N LYS A 403 13.79 -4.73 17.70
CA LYS A 403 14.56 -5.73 18.48
C LYS A 403 15.42 -6.62 17.58
N ASP A 404 14.77 -7.24 16.59
CA ASP A 404 15.36 -8.23 15.71
C ASP A 404 15.35 -7.80 14.24
N VAL A 405 16.16 -8.48 13.42
CA VAL A 405 16.06 -8.37 11.96
C VAL A 405 14.82 -9.12 11.47
N PRO A 406 14.00 -8.54 10.56
CA PRO A 406 12.80 -9.19 10.04
C PRO A 406 13.09 -10.49 9.27
N HIS A 407 14.24 -10.53 8.59
CA HIS A 407 14.69 -11.68 7.82
C HIS A 407 16.15 -11.96 8.15
N ILE A 408 16.49 -13.24 8.28
CA ILE A 408 17.89 -13.64 8.27
C ILE A 408 18.45 -13.37 6.87
N ALA A 409 19.61 -12.73 6.79
CA ALA A 409 20.26 -12.42 5.53
C ALA A 409 21.77 -12.67 5.63
N PHE A 410 22.34 -13.29 4.60
CA PHE A 410 23.75 -13.65 4.54
C PHE A 410 24.24 -13.67 3.08
N ASP A 411 25.54 -13.91 2.87
CA ASP A 411 26.20 -13.85 1.56
C ASP A 411 25.93 -12.52 0.80
N LEU A 412 25.87 -11.40 1.52
CA LEU A 412 25.60 -10.09 0.92
C LEU A 412 26.73 -9.70 -0.04
N VAL A 413 26.36 -9.47 -1.29
CA VAL A 413 27.18 -8.79 -2.30
C VAL A 413 26.63 -7.37 -2.46
N PRO A 414 27.33 -6.35 -1.92
CA PRO A 414 26.83 -4.97 -1.91
C PRO A 414 26.42 -4.48 -3.29
N GLY A 415 25.22 -3.88 -3.38
CA GLY A 415 24.69 -3.35 -4.64
C GLY A 415 24.32 -4.40 -5.68
N LYS A 416 24.24 -5.69 -5.33
CA LYS A 416 23.94 -6.76 -6.28
C LYS A 416 22.98 -7.80 -5.74
N SER A 417 23.35 -8.50 -4.67
CA SER A 417 22.56 -9.66 -4.23
C SER A 417 22.70 -9.97 -2.75
N VAL A 418 21.70 -10.63 -2.19
CA VAL A 418 21.72 -11.17 -0.84
C VAL A 418 21.03 -12.54 -0.82
N ARG A 419 21.46 -13.43 0.07
CA ARG A 419 20.74 -14.67 0.35
C ARG A 419 19.84 -14.47 1.56
N MET A 420 18.58 -14.81 1.39
CA MET A 420 17.54 -14.69 2.42
C MET A 420 17.37 -16.03 3.12
N GLY A 421 17.27 -15.99 4.44
CA GLY A 421 16.83 -17.08 5.29
C GLY A 421 15.34 -16.95 5.65
N GLY A 422 14.95 -17.56 6.78
CA GLY A 422 13.57 -17.46 7.27
C GLY A 422 13.18 -16.05 7.72
N ALA A 423 11.91 -15.71 7.51
CA ALA A 423 11.28 -14.52 8.09
C ALA A 423 10.90 -14.77 9.55
N LYS A 424 10.91 -13.73 10.38
CA LYS A 424 10.38 -13.78 11.75
C LYS A 424 8.85 -13.82 11.70
N SER A 425 8.24 -14.64 12.57
CA SER A 425 6.78 -14.71 12.73
C SER A 425 6.19 -13.48 13.43
N GLN A 426 7.02 -12.72 14.16
CA GLN A 426 6.64 -11.52 14.89
C GLN A 426 7.83 -10.57 14.98
N LEU A 427 7.55 -9.27 14.91
CA LEU A 427 8.54 -8.20 15.05
C LEU A 427 8.22 -7.38 16.29
N TYR A 428 9.27 -6.96 17.00
CA TYR A 428 9.15 -6.13 18.19
C TYR A 428 9.83 -4.78 17.95
N VAL A 429 9.11 -3.69 18.23
CA VAL A 429 9.57 -2.32 18.00
C VAL A 429 9.44 -1.51 19.27
N ALA A 430 10.35 -0.57 19.50
CA ALA A 430 10.24 0.43 20.56
C ALA A 430 10.53 1.83 20.01
N VAL A 431 9.94 2.82 20.67
CA VAL A 431 10.19 4.25 20.40
C VAL A 431 11.00 4.86 21.54
N HIS A 432 11.75 5.93 21.26
CA HIS A 432 12.46 6.67 22.31
C HIS A 432 11.46 7.23 23.33
N CYS A 433 11.87 7.37 24.60
CA CYS A 433 11.00 7.83 25.69
C CYS A 433 10.44 9.26 25.54
N ARG A 434 10.85 9.99 24.50
CA ARG A 434 10.40 11.35 24.19
C ARG A 434 9.19 11.37 23.24
N GLU A 435 8.90 10.24 22.60
CA GLU A 435 7.92 10.17 21.53
C GLU A 435 6.49 10.09 22.06
N THR A 436 5.55 10.59 21.26
CA THR A 436 4.12 10.64 21.63
C THR A 436 3.37 9.39 21.13
N PRO A 437 2.18 9.09 21.69
CA PRO A 437 1.32 8.03 21.17
C PRO A 437 0.96 8.22 19.70
N GLU A 438 0.73 9.45 19.25
CA GLU A 438 0.37 9.74 17.85
C GLU A 438 1.52 9.40 16.89
N ASN A 439 2.76 9.73 17.27
CA ASN A 439 3.93 9.32 16.48
C ASN A 439 4.06 7.79 16.47
N THR A 440 3.76 7.14 17.59
CA THR A 440 3.84 5.68 17.70
C THR A 440 2.83 5.00 16.77
N ASP A 441 1.59 5.48 16.70
CA ASP A 441 0.57 4.95 15.80
C ASP A 441 0.98 5.10 14.32
N ILE A 442 1.50 6.27 13.93
CA ILE A 442 1.99 6.52 12.57
C ILE A 442 3.15 5.58 12.22
N LEU A 443 4.10 5.39 13.14
CA LEU A 443 5.21 4.46 12.94
C LEU A 443 4.69 3.03 12.74
N LEU A 444 3.75 2.58 13.57
CA LEU A 444 3.18 1.25 13.45
C LEU A 444 2.47 1.06 12.11
N ASP A 445 1.78 2.07 11.60
CA ASP A 445 1.15 2.00 10.28
C ASP A 445 2.17 1.91 9.14
N TYR A 446 3.28 2.66 9.21
CA TYR A 446 4.39 2.50 8.28
C TYR A 446 4.99 1.10 8.33
N LEU A 447 5.23 0.54 9.52
CA LEU A 447 5.83 -0.78 9.66
C LEU A 447 4.90 -1.91 9.20
N LYS A 448 3.58 -1.81 9.46
CA LYS A 448 2.57 -2.75 8.95
C LYS A 448 2.49 -2.73 7.42
N GLN A 449 2.78 -1.59 6.79
CA GLN A 449 2.85 -1.50 5.34
C GLN A 449 4.11 -2.15 4.76
N LEU A 450 5.22 -2.16 5.51
CA LEU A 450 6.51 -2.70 5.06
C LEU A 450 6.72 -4.19 5.35
N TYR A 451 6.08 -4.72 6.38
CA TYR A 451 6.31 -6.09 6.86
C TYR A 451 5.01 -6.87 6.95
N GLU A 452 5.03 -8.10 6.43
CA GLU A 452 3.90 -9.05 6.57
C GLU A 452 3.74 -9.55 8.01
N ALA A 453 4.87 -9.66 8.74
CA ALA A 453 4.86 -10.13 10.12
C ALA A 453 4.21 -9.09 11.06
N PRO A 454 3.37 -9.53 12.02
CA PRO A 454 2.80 -8.65 13.03
C PRO A 454 3.89 -7.86 13.79
N VAL A 455 3.67 -6.55 13.90
CA VAL A 455 4.56 -5.62 14.62
C VAL A 455 3.97 -5.33 16.00
N THR A 456 4.72 -5.64 17.04
CA THR A 456 4.35 -5.45 18.45
C THR A 456 5.19 -4.35 19.07
N LEU A 457 4.53 -3.40 19.73
CA LEU A 457 5.21 -2.34 20.48
C LEU A 457 5.68 -2.87 21.84
N LEU A 458 6.94 -2.62 22.15
CA LEU A 458 7.55 -2.86 23.46
C LEU A 458 7.26 -1.69 24.41
N SER A 459 7.21 -1.99 25.71
CA SER A 459 6.95 -1.02 26.77
C SER A 459 8.08 0.02 26.90
N ASN A 460 9.32 -0.37 26.59
CA ASN A 460 10.49 0.49 26.68
C ASN A 460 11.59 0.15 25.66
N TYR A 461 12.30 1.17 25.17
CA TYR A 461 13.44 0.98 24.27
C TYR A 461 14.56 0.14 24.89
N LEU A 462 14.76 0.22 26.21
CA LEU A 462 15.76 -0.58 26.91
C LEU A 462 15.54 -2.09 26.76
N GLU A 463 14.32 -2.55 26.49
CA GLU A 463 14.05 -3.96 26.19
C GLU A 463 14.85 -4.43 24.96
N ILE A 464 15.01 -3.59 23.93
CA ILE A 464 15.84 -3.88 22.75
C ILE A 464 17.32 -3.99 23.13
N THR A 465 17.80 -3.09 24.00
CA THR A 465 19.22 -3.03 24.38
C THR A 465 19.60 -4.17 25.33
N LEU A 466 18.69 -4.53 26.24
CA LEU A 466 18.92 -5.53 27.29
C LEU A 466 18.49 -6.93 26.88
N THR A 467 17.80 -7.11 25.74
CA THR A 467 17.59 -8.44 25.19
C THR A 467 18.95 -9.14 25.02
N PRO A 468 19.15 -10.31 25.64
CA PRO A 468 20.40 -11.02 25.53
C PRO A 468 20.65 -11.48 24.08
N GLY A 469 21.87 -11.29 23.59
CA GLY A 469 22.22 -11.64 22.21
C GLY A 469 23.71 -11.66 21.95
N ASN A 470 24.10 -11.38 20.71
CA ASN A 470 25.50 -11.42 20.25
C ASN A 470 26.52 -10.77 21.18
N PRO A 471 26.26 -9.61 21.83
CA PRO A 471 27.19 -8.99 22.76
C PRO A 471 27.69 -9.90 23.89
N ILE A 472 26.79 -10.67 24.52
CA ILE A 472 27.16 -11.62 25.57
C ILE A 472 27.52 -12.99 24.99
N MET A 473 26.85 -13.42 23.91
CA MET A 473 27.09 -14.72 23.28
C MET A 473 28.51 -14.85 22.72
N HIS A 474 28.90 -13.98 21.81
CA HIS A 474 30.19 -14.09 21.15
C HIS A 474 31.34 -13.81 22.12
N SER A 475 31.20 -12.80 22.99
CA SER A 475 32.24 -12.42 23.94
C SER A 475 32.57 -13.56 24.92
N SER A 476 31.55 -14.23 25.44
CA SER A 476 31.70 -15.36 26.36
C SER A 476 32.39 -16.56 25.70
N VAL A 477 32.00 -16.89 24.46
CA VAL A 477 32.63 -17.99 23.72
C VAL A 477 34.07 -17.67 23.35
N ILE A 478 34.36 -16.45 22.87
CA ILE A 478 35.74 -16.00 22.63
C ILE A 478 36.56 -16.11 23.92
N TYR A 479 36.04 -15.60 25.04
CA TYR A 479 36.76 -15.64 26.31
C TYR A 479 36.98 -17.08 26.80
N GLY A 480 36.01 -17.98 26.64
CA GLY A 480 36.18 -19.39 26.96
C GLY A 480 37.18 -20.13 26.05
N LEU A 481 37.40 -19.65 24.83
CA LEU A 481 38.36 -20.24 23.89
C LEU A 481 39.79 -19.74 24.14
N ILE A 482 39.99 -18.42 24.20
CA ILE A 482 41.32 -17.80 24.20
C ILE A 482 41.66 -17.01 25.47
N GLY A 483 40.68 -16.79 26.35
CA GLY A 483 40.89 -16.17 27.67
C GLY A 483 41.72 -17.07 28.59
N PRO A 484 42.08 -16.60 29.79
CA PRO A 484 42.77 -17.40 30.78
C PRO A 484 42.06 -18.75 30.98
N TRP A 485 42.84 -19.83 31.01
CA TRP A 485 42.35 -21.23 31.13
C TRP A 485 41.53 -21.76 29.94
N GLY A 486 41.37 -20.97 28.86
CA GLY A 486 40.76 -21.43 27.62
C GLY A 486 41.64 -22.44 26.88
N GLN A 487 41.02 -23.34 26.12
CA GLN A 487 41.72 -24.40 25.37
C GLN A 487 42.80 -23.86 24.43
N TRP A 488 42.62 -22.65 23.90
CA TRP A 488 43.50 -21.98 22.96
C TRP A 488 44.23 -20.78 23.59
N HIS A 489 44.30 -20.70 24.91
CA HIS A 489 44.97 -19.61 25.60
C HIS A 489 46.45 -19.56 25.23
N GLY A 490 46.88 -18.49 24.55
CA GLY A 490 48.26 -18.31 24.09
C GLY A 490 48.68 -19.20 22.91
N HIS A 491 47.75 -19.88 22.25
CA HIS A 491 48.03 -20.80 21.14
C HIS A 491 47.17 -20.47 19.90
N ALA A 492 47.71 -20.71 18.71
CA ALA A 492 46.97 -20.59 17.45
C ALA A 492 46.12 -21.84 17.19
N PHE A 493 45.02 -21.67 16.45
CA PHE A 493 44.08 -22.73 16.09
C PHE A 493 44.66 -23.62 14.98
N ASN A 494 44.49 -24.94 15.07
CA ASN A 494 44.95 -25.90 14.03
C ASN A 494 43.87 -26.31 13.01
N HIS A 495 42.64 -25.86 13.22
CA HIS A 495 41.49 -25.93 12.30
C HIS A 495 40.59 -24.73 12.58
N ILE A 496 39.48 -24.58 11.86
CA ILE A 496 38.48 -23.53 12.13
C ILE A 496 37.28 -24.20 12.84
N PRO A 497 37.13 -24.04 14.17
CA PRO A 497 35.95 -24.50 14.88
C PRO A 497 34.71 -23.71 14.49
N CYS A 498 33.54 -24.27 14.79
CA CYS A 498 32.26 -23.57 14.72
C CYS A 498 31.95 -22.83 16.03
N TRP A 499 31.25 -21.70 15.95
CA TRP A 499 30.85 -20.90 17.11
C TRP A 499 30.12 -21.70 18.19
N TRP A 500 29.12 -22.47 17.76
CA TRP A 500 28.11 -23.02 18.66
C TRP A 500 28.24 -24.53 18.82
N SER A 501 28.39 -25.27 17.71
CA SER A 501 28.59 -26.72 17.73
C SER A 501 29.88 -27.14 18.46
N ASP A 502 30.93 -26.31 18.38
CA ASP A 502 32.20 -26.54 19.07
C ASP A 502 32.36 -25.63 20.32
N CYS A 503 31.27 -25.00 20.79
CA CYS A 503 31.31 -24.10 21.94
C CYS A 503 31.91 -24.82 23.16
N PRO A 504 33.00 -24.32 23.78
CA PRO A 504 33.62 -24.99 24.92
C PRO A 504 32.75 -24.85 26.18
N GLU A 505 32.83 -25.82 27.10
CA GLU A 505 32.12 -25.76 28.39
C GLU A 505 32.41 -24.46 29.15
N LEU A 506 33.66 -24.01 29.12
CA LEU A 506 34.06 -22.75 29.73
C LEU A 506 33.38 -21.53 29.07
N GLY A 507 33.19 -21.56 27.74
CA GLY A 507 32.48 -20.51 27.02
C GLY A 507 30.99 -20.48 27.38
N ALA A 508 30.34 -21.64 27.42
CA ALA A 508 28.95 -21.75 27.86
C ALA A 508 28.76 -21.35 29.34
N TYR A 509 29.74 -21.65 30.19
CA TYR A 509 29.76 -21.20 31.59
C TYR A 509 29.77 -19.68 31.70
N PHE A 510 30.71 -19.00 31.01
CA PHE A 510 30.76 -17.53 31.03
C PHE A 510 29.51 -16.93 30.42
N LEU A 511 28.94 -17.55 29.40
CA LEU A 511 27.71 -17.08 28.79
C LEU A 511 26.54 -17.12 29.77
N ALA A 512 26.37 -18.22 30.51
CA ALA A 512 25.34 -18.32 31.54
C ALA A 512 25.53 -17.25 32.64
N ARG A 513 26.77 -16.97 33.04
CA ARG A 513 27.08 -15.91 34.02
C ARG A 513 26.77 -14.51 33.47
N CYS A 514 27.13 -14.22 32.22
CA CYS A 514 26.81 -12.94 31.59
C CYS A 514 25.30 -12.75 31.41
N ASP A 515 24.55 -13.81 31.09
CA ASP A 515 23.09 -13.75 31.03
C ASP A 515 22.48 -13.50 32.42
N GLU A 516 22.94 -14.19 33.46
CA GLU A 516 22.53 -13.93 34.84
C GLU A 516 22.79 -12.47 35.28
N GLU A 517 23.96 -11.92 34.94
CA GLU A 517 24.28 -10.51 35.20
C GLU A 517 23.37 -9.56 34.39
N ASN A 518 23.05 -9.90 33.14
CA ASN A 518 22.13 -9.13 32.32
C ASN A 518 20.69 -9.16 32.88
N GLN A 519 20.23 -10.30 33.38
CA GLN A 519 18.93 -10.40 34.07
C GLN A 519 18.91 -9.60 35.39
N ALA A 520 20.02 -9.58 36.12
CA ALA A 520 20.16 -8.71 37.29
C ALA A 520 20.16 -7.22 36.90
N LEU A 521 20.73 -6.88 35.75
CA LEU A 521 20.73 -5.53 35.18
C LEU A 521 19.30 -5.07 34.85
N CYS A 522 18.50 -5.92 34.22
CA CYS A 522 17.08 -5.64 33.96
C CYS A 522 16.34 -5.30 35.25
N LYS A 523 16.45 -6.15 36.29
CA LYS A 523 15.79 -5.91 37.59
C LYS A 523 16.25 -4.61 38.25
N ALA A 524 17.55 -4.32 38.20
CA ALA A 524 18.09 -3.08 38.74
C ALA A 524 17.57 -1.84 37.98
N ALA A 525 17.44 -1.93 36.66
CA ALA A 525 16.90 -0.88 35.81
C ALA A 525 15.39 -0.65 36.06
N GLU A 526 14.59 -1.71 36.17
CA GLU A 526 13.15 -1.62 36.52
C GLU A 526 12.96 -0.89 37.85
N LEU A 527 13.71 -1.28 38.88
CA LEU A 527 13.65 -0.66 40.20
C LEU A 527 14.09 0.80 40.20
N SER A 528 15.15 1.13 39.45
CA SER A 528 15.75 2.47 39.46
C SER A 528 14.99 3.47 38.58
N LEU A 529 14.39 3.00 37.48
CA LEU A 529 13.78 3.85 36.46
C LEU A 529 12.25 3.78 36.45
N GLY A 530 11.64 2.81 37.15
CA GLY A 530 10.18 2.63 37.17
C GLY A 530 9.61 2.20 35.81
N ILE A 531 10.38 1.44 35.05
CA ILE A 531 10.03 0.93 33.72
C ILE A 531 9.68 -0.56 33.77
N ASP A 532 8.98 -1.05 32.76
CA ASP A 532 8.68 -2.47 32.58
C ASP A 532 9.69 -3.08 31.59
N LEU A 533 10.44 -4.09 32.04
CA LEU A 533 11.35 -4.88 31.20
C LEU A 533 10.99 -6.37 31.25
N SER A 534 9.78 -6.70 31.67
CA SER A 534 9.34 -8.09 31.90
C SER A 534 9.33 -8.96 30.66
N SER A 535 9.34 -8.37 29.46
CA SER A 535 9.44 -9.12 28.20
C SER A 535 10.86 -9.65 27.93
N VAL A 536 11.90 -9.08 28.57
CA VAL A 536 13.29 -9.51 28.39
C VAL A 536 13.50 -10.84 29.10
N GLN A 537 13.50 -11.93 28.32
CA GLN A 537 13.70 -13.28 28.85
C GLN A 537 15.19 -13.63 29.00
N SER A 538 15.47 -14.75 29.68
CA SER A 538 16.82 -15.33 29.70
C SER A 538 17.26 -15.74 28.30
N LEU A 539 18.57 -15.75 28.04
CA LEU A 539 19.10 -16.13 26.74
C LEU A 539 18.69 -17.56 26.33
N GLN A 540 18.68 -18.49 27.29
CA GLN A 540 18.26 -19.87 27.02
C GLN A 540 16.80 -19.90 26.53
N GLN A 541 15.92 -19.14 27.16
CA GLN A 541 14.52 -19.06 26.79
C GLN A 541 14.34 -18.38 25.43
N GLU A 542 15.02 -17.25 25.17
CA GLU A 542 15.00 -16.58 23.86
C GLU A 542 15.40 -17.53 22.71
N ILE A 543 16.47 -18.31 22.90
CA ILE A 543 16.93 -19.28 21.88
C ILE A 543 15.90 -20.43 21.73
N VAL A 544 15.37 -20.95 22.84
CA VAL A 544 14.39 -22.05 22.79
C VAL A 544 13.09 -21.61 22.12
N GLU A 545 12.59 -20.42 22.43
CA GLU A 545 11.38 -19.85 21.80
C GLU A 545 11.61 -19.54 20.31
N ALA A 546 12.80 -19.05 19.95
CA ALA A 546 13.11 -18.70 18.57
C ALA A 546 13.31 -19.91 17.65
N TYR A 547 13.87 -21.02 18.16
CA TYR A 547 14.30 -22.15 17.31
C TYR A 547 13.58 -23.47 17.59
N GLY A 548 12.88 -23.60 18.73
CA GLY A 548 11.97 -24.69 19.08
C GLY A 548 12.50 -26.07 18.69
N ASP A 549 11.81 -26.71 17.75
CA ASP A 549 12.07 -28.06 17.22
C ASP A 549 13.47 -28.25 16.60
N SER A 550 14.20 -27.15 16.35
CA SER A 550 15.57 -27.22 15.84
C SER A 550 16.59 -27.62 16.91
N ILE A 551 16.20 -27.61 18.19
CA ILE A 551 17.06 -27.90 19.34
C ILE A 551 16.71 -29.28 19.91
N SER A 552 17.64 -30.24 19.86
CA SER A 552 17.36 -31.60 20.37
C SER A 552 17.54 -31.74 21.88
N ASP A 553 18.29 -30.86 22.54
CA ASP A 553 18.47 -30.86 23.99
C ASP A 553 18.42 -29.43 24.60
N PRO A 554 17.25 -29.00 25.10
CA PRO A 554 17.07 -27.65 25.62
C PRO A 554 17.44 -27.49 27.11
N ARG A 555 18.06 -28.49 27.76
CA ARG A 555 18.23 -28.51 29.23
C ARG A 555 19.24 -27.50 29.76
N THR A 556 20.30 -27.25 29.02
CA THR A 556 21.40 -26.35 29.42
C THR A 556 21.76 -25.43 28.28
N LEU A 557 22.35 -24.28 28.58
CA LEU A 557 22.80 -23.37 27.52
C LEU A 557 23.85 -24.02 26.60
N LEU A 558 24.74 -24.85 27.14
CA LEU A 558 25.70 -25.63 26.34
C LEU A 558 24.99 -26.59 25.37
N SER A 559 24.00 -27.34 25.87
CA SER A 559 23.25 -28.28 25.04
C SER A 559 22.40 -27.57 24.01
N VAL A 560 21.78 -26.44 24.37
CA VAL A 560 21.03 -25.57 23.45
C VAL A 560 21.94 -25.11 22.31
N LEU A 561 23.13 -24.59 22.59
CA LEU A 561 24.06 -24.12 21.56
C LEU A 561 24.56 -25.25 20.65
N ARG A 562 24.94 -26.40 21.23
CA ARG A 562 25.54 -27.51 20.47
C ARG A 562 24.52 -28.35 19.69
N THR A 563 23.25 -28.35 20.11
CA THR A 563 22.20 -29.16 19.49
C THR A 563 21.22 -28.37 18.64
N ASN A 564 21.38 -27.04 18.54
CA ASN A 564 20.58 -26.21 17.65
C ASN A 564 21.05 -26.38 16.20
N LYS A 565 20.23 -27.03 15.37
CA LYS A 565 20.51 -27.20 13.93
C LYS A 565 20.65 -25.89 13.18
N ALA A 566 19.99 -24.82 13.62
CA ALA A 566 20.13 -23.50 12.99
C ALA A 566 21.51 -22.86 13.21
N TYR A 567 22.29 -23.39 14.15
CA TYR A 567 23.63 -22.93 14.52
C TYR A 567 24.75 -23.82 13.97
N GLU A 568 24.40 -24.92 13.31
CA GLU A 568 25.34 -25.88 12.76
C GLU A 568 26.20 -25.25 11.64
N GLY A 569 27.51 -25.51 11.70
CA GLY A 569 28.42 -25.14 10.62
C GLY A 569 28.80 -23.65 10.53
N ILE A 570 28.45 -22.82 11.51
CA ILE A 570 28.85 -21.40 11.52
C ILE A 570 30.30 -21.27 12.02
N PRO A 571 31.28 -20.96 11.17
CA PRO A 571 32.69 -20.97 11.55
C PRO A 571 33.06 -19.75 12.43
N LEU A 572 34.04 -19.94 13.31
CA LEU A 572 34.70 -18.82 13.98
C LEU A 572 35.38 -17.90 12.95
N PRO A 573 35.39 -16.57 13.20
CA PRO A 573 36.02 -15.60 12.31
C PRO A 573 37.54 -15.62 12.49
N LEU A 574 38.17 -16.69 12.01
CA LEU A 574 39.61 -16.88 12.06
C LEU A 574 40.25 -16.59 10.70
N ILE A 575 41.45 -16.02 10.74
CA ILE A 575 42.32 -15.80 9.57
C ILE A 575 43.59 -16.61 9.74
N ARG A 576 44.23 -16.99 8.63
CA ARG A 576 45.52 -17.68 8.67
C ARG A 576 46.59 -16.78 9.27
N GLU A 577 47.41 -17.35 10.14
CA GLU A 577 48.56 -16.67 10.72
C GLU A 577 49.74 -16.71 9.74
N GLY A 578 49.86 -15.68 8.90
CA GLY A 578 50.94 -15.54 7.93
C GLY A 578 50.97 -16.69 6.90
N ARG A 579 52.09 -17.40 6.83
CA ARG A 579 52.27 -18.59 5.95
C ARG A 579 52.10 -19.92 6.70
N SER A 580 51.70 -19.90 7.97
CA SER A 580 51.47 -21.13 8.74
C SER A 580 50.15 -21.80 8.35
N ASP A 581 50.01 -23.07 8.73
CA ASP A 581 48.73 -23.81 8.69
C ASP A 581 47.88 -23.58 9.95
N THR A 582 48.18 -22.55 10.73
CA THR A 582 47.44 -22.17 11.93
C THR A 582 46.61 -20.91 11.72
N PHE A 583 45.58 -20.74 12.55
CA PHE A 583 44.62 -19.66 12.45
C PHE A 583 44.56 -18.86 13.76
N ILE A 584 44.26 -17.57 13.64
CA ILE A 584 44.04 -16.66 14.76
C ILE A 584 42.76 -15.88 14.54
N PHE A 585 42.14 -15.35 15.59
CA PHE A 585 40.97 -14.48 15.45
C PHE A 585 41.29 -13.25 14.59
N ASP A 586 40.41 -12.96 13.64
CA ASP A 586 40.44 -11.69 12.94
C ASP A 586 39.96 -10.57 13.88
N LYS A 587 40.91 -9.82 14.43
CA LYS A 587 40.63 -8.68 15.32
C LYS A 587 39.88 -7.53 14.61
N ASN A 588 39.83 -7.54 13.27
CA ASN A 588 39.03 -6.57 12.51
C ASN A 588 37.61 -7.04 12.27
N HIS A 589 37.27 -8.29 12.61
CA HIS A 589 35.94 -8.82 12.46
C HIS A 589 34.94 -8.05 13.32
N ARG A 590 33.69 -7.94 12.83
CA ARG A 590 32.62 -7.17 13.49
C ARG A 590 32.39 -7.57 14.95
N VAL A 591 32.64 -8.82 15.31
CA VAL A 591 32.48 -9.32 16.69
C VAL A 591 33.28 -8.51 17.72
N PHE A 592 34.50 -8.09 17.38
CA PHE A 592 35.32 -7.30 18.30
C PHE A 592 34.90 -5.83 18.33
N ARG A 593 34.47 -5.28 17.19
CA ARG A 593 34.13 -3.85 17.06
C ARG A 593 32.71 -3.53 17.51
N GLU A 594 31.75 -4.38 17.17
CA GLU A 594 30.33 -4.21 17.44
C GLU A 594 29.92 -4.97 18.70
N ASP A 595 30.00 -6.30 18.71
CA ASP A 595 29.43 -7.10 19.80
C ASP A 595 30.16 -6.82 21.12
N ILE A 596 31.50 -6.76 21.11
CA ILE A 596 32.31 -6.44 22.29
C ILE A 596 32.42 -4.92 22.49
N GLY A 597 32.91 -4.21 21.47
CA GLY A 597 33.26 -2.79 21.55
C GLY A 597 32.07 -1.86 21.82
N CYS A 598 30.90 -2.17 21.23
CA CYS A 598 29.68 -1.37 21.42
C CYS A 598 28.66 -2.09 22.29
N GLY A 599 28.50 -3.41 22.16
CA GLY A 599 27.48 -4.17 22.87
C GLY A 599 27.85 -4.45 24.33
N LEU A 600 28.83 -5.34 24.55
CA LEU A 600 29.19 -5.77 25.91
C LEU A 600 29.68 -4.59 26.76
N SER A 601 30.49 -3.72 26.17
CA SER A 601 31.00 -2.51 26.84
C SER A 601 29.88 -1.58 27.30
N LEU A 602 28.77 -1.51 26.54
CA LEU A 602 27.59 -0.75 26.93
C LEU A 602 26.87 -1.41 28.10
N LEU A 603 26.63 -2.71 28.07
CA LEU A 603 25.99 -3.44 29.19
C LEU A 603 26.78 -3.26 30.49
N VAL A 604 28.12 -3.37 30.42
CA VAL A 604 29.01 -3.10 31.56
C VAL A 604 28.85 -1.65 32.05
N SER A 605 28.80 -0.67 31.14
CA SER A 605 28.65 0.74 31.48
C SER A 605 27.30 1.04 32.14
N ILE A 606 26.21 0.41 31.68
CA ILE A 606 24.89 0.51 32.30
C ILE A 606 24.97 -0.06 33.73
N GLY A 607 25.55 -1.26 33.89
CA GLY A 607 25.71 -1.89 35.20
C GLY A 607 26.53 -1.05 36.18
N GLN A 608 27.57 -0.37 35.72
CA GLN A 608 28.38 0.53 36.55
C GLN A 608 27.60 1.77 37.02
N ARG A 609 26.62 2.23 36.25
CA ARG A 609 25.81 3.43 36.57
C ARG A 609 24.58 3.13 37.43
N LEU A 610 24.10 1.88 37.41
CA LEU A 610 22.97 1.42 38.22
C LEU A 610 23.39 0.88 39.60
N ARG A 611 24.70 0.70 39.83
CA ARG A 611 25.29 0.46 41.16
C ARG A 611 25.42 1.76 41.92
#